data_AF-G1Q6C0-F1
#
_entry.id   AF-G1Q6C0-F1
#
_cell.length_a   1.000
_cell.length_b   1.000
_cell.length_c   1.000
_cell.angle_alpha   90.00
_cell.angle_beta   90.00
_cell.angle_gamma   90.00
#
_symmetry.space_group_name_H-M   'P 1'
#
loop_
_entity.id
_entity.type
_entity.pdbx_description
1 polymer ?
#
loop_
_entity_poly.entity_id
_entity_poly.type
_entity_poly.pdbx_seq_one_letter_code
_entity_poly.pdbx_strand_id
1 'polypeptide(L)'
;FSPGMSIVYRCDEGYLLVGEALLICTHEGTWSHPVPLCKELNCSSPEYMNGIQKGLESGKKYQHGAVVNLECEEGYTLEGSPQSQCLEDHGWNPPLAVCKSQVELSEDEGSLSVGLLFLLFLTAVTLYLIPKHRKR
;
A
#
# COMPACT_ATOMS: atom_id res chain seq x y z
N PHE A 1 -15.81 -41.96 24.23
CA PHE A 1 -14.99 -42.36 23.07
C PHE A 1 -14.10 -43.51 23.51
N SER A 2 -13.83 -44.48 22.63
CA SER A 2 -12.95 -45.61 22.96
C SER A 2 -11.48 -45.21 22.82
N PRO A 3 -10.58 -45.67 23.70
CA PRO A 3 -9.14 -45.47 23.53
C PRO A 3 -8.69 -45.86 22.11
N GLY A 4 -7.84 -45.04 21.51
CA GLY A 4 -7.35 -45.20 20.13
C GLY A 4 -8.27 -44.62 19.04
N MET A 5 -9.49 -44.18 19.37
CA MET A 5 -10.33 -43.45 18.40
C MET A 5 -9.70 -42.11 18.05
N SER A 6 -9.81 -41.69 16.79
CA SER A 6 -9.28 -40.42 16.32
C SER A 6 -10.32 -39.55 15.62
N ILE A 7 -10.12 -38.24 15.70
CA ILE A 7 -10.91 -37.21 15.01
C ILE A 7 -9.94 -36.25 14.33
N VAL A 8 -10.26 -35.86 13.09
CA VAL A 8 -9.52 -34.83 12.35
C VAL A 8 -10.41 -33.61 12.17
N TYR A 9 -9.97 -32.49 12.74
CA TYR A 9 -10.62 -31.19 12.59
C TYR A 9 -10.18 -30.52 11.29
N ARG A 10 -11.11 -29.76 10.71
CA ARG A 10 -10.89 -28.85 9.58
C ARG A 10 -11.68 -27.58 9.85
N CYS A 11 -11.17 -26.45 9.39
CA CYS A 11 -11.90 -25.20 9.40
C CYS A 11 -12.58 -24.99 8.05
N ASP A 12 -13.65 -24.20 8.05
CA ASP A 12 -14.29 -23.73 6.83
C ASP A 12 -13.34 -22.82 6.04
N GLU A 13 -13.65 -22.60 4.76
CA GLU A 13 -12.90 -21.70 3.90
C GLU A 13 -12.82 -20.29 4.51
N GLY A 14 -11.64 -19.66 4.45
CA GLY A 14 -11.40 -18.35 5.09
C GLY A 14 -11.05 -18.42 6.58
N TYR A 15 -10.87 -19.61 7.16
CA TYR A 15 -10.42 -19.79 8.54
C TYR A 15 -9.18 -20.68 8.63
N LEU A 16 -8.22 -20.27 9.46
CA LEU A 16 -7.01 -21.02 9.78
C LEU A 16 -7.20 -21.86 11.05
N LEU A 17 -6.85 -23.14 10.97
CA LEU A 17 -6.81 -24.03 12.14
C LEU A 17 -5.59 -23.73 13.00
N VAL A 18 -5.81 -23.37 14.26
CA VAL A 18 -4.79 -23.11 15.26
C VAL A 18 -4.84 -24.19 16.33
N GLY A 19 -3.82 -25.05 16.35
CA GLY A 19 -3.71 -26.20 17.24
C GLY A 19 -3.49 -27.50 16.46
N GLU A 20 -3.68 -28.64 17.13
CA GLU A 20 -3.56 -29.96 16.52
C GLU A 20 -4.85 -30.36 15.80
N ALA A 21 -4.74 -30.65 14.50
CA ALA A 21 -5.89 -31.10 13.72
C ALA A 21 -6.33 -32.52 14.13
N LEU A 22 -5.39 -33.37 14.56
CA LEU A 22 -5.64 -34.77 14.93
C LEU A 22 -5.72 -34.92 16.45
N LEU A 23 -6.89 -35.32 16.95
CA LEU A 23 -7.10 -35.71 18.34
C LEU A 23 -7.26 -37.22 18.44
N ILE A 24 -6.57 -37.83 19.40
CA ILE A 24 -6.63 -39.28 19.67
C ILE A 24 -7.15 -39.47 21.10
N CYS A 25 -8.11 -40.37 21.29
CA CYS A 25 -8.62 -40.71 22.61
C CYS A 25 -7.58 -41.58 23.33
N THR A 26 -7.09 -41.10 24.47
CA THR A 26 -6.08 -41.76 25.29
C THR A 26 -6.66 -42.96 26.05
N HIS A 27 -5.79 -43.78 26.62
CA HIS A 27 -6.22 -44.86 27.52
C HIS A 27 -6.94 -44.37 28.78
N GLU A 28 -6.75 -43.11 29.16
CA GLU A 28 -7.43 -42.46 30.28
C GLU A 28 -8.84 -41.95 29.90
N GLY A 29 -9.27 -42.15 28.64
CA GLY A 29 -10.58 -41.71 28.16
C GLY A 29 -10.66 -40.20 27.86
N THR A 30 -9.52 -39.52 27.82
CA THR A 30 -9.40 -38.08 27.48
C THR A 30 -8.88 -37.92 26.05
N TRP A 31 -8.96 -36.71 25.48
CA TRP A 31 -8.34 -36.41 24.19
C TRP A 31 -6.87 -36.02 24.35
N SER A 32 -6.02 -36.43 23.41
CA SER A 32 -4.57 -36.16 23.43
C SER A 32 -4.22 -34.68 23.38
N HIS A 33 -5.10 -33.86 22.79
CA HIS A 33 -4.95 -32.41 22.66
C HIS A 33 -6.28 -31.72 22.93
N PRO A 34 -6.28 -30.44 23.31
CA PRO A 34 -7.49 -29.63 23.35
C PRO A 34 -8.08 -29.46 21.94
N VAL A 35 -9.37 -29.14 21.87
CA VAL A 35 -10.05 -28.84 20.60
C VAL A 35 -9.37 -27.63 19.94
N PRO A 36 -8.98 -27.72 18.65
CA PRO A 36 -8.31 -26.62 17.96
C PRO A 36 -9.29 -25.45 17.70
N LEU A 37 -8.73 -24.26 17.51
CA LEU A 37 -9.51 -23.05 17.24
C LEU A 37 -9.43 -22.69 15.75
N CYS A 38 -10.56 -22.33 15.14
CA CYS A 38 -10.59 -21.71 13.82
C CYS A 38 -10.52 -20.19 13.96
N LYS A 39 -9.47 -19.57 13.42
CA LYS A 39 -9.31 -18.10 13.38
C LYS A 39 -9.54 -17.59 11.97
N GLU A 40 -10.26 -16.48 11.85
CA GLU A 40 -10.48 -15.83 10.55
C GLU A 40 -9.17 -15.40 9.89
N LEU A 41 -9.05 -15.73 8.59
CA LEU A 41 -8.03 -15.21 7.69
C LEU A 41 -8.45 -13.81 7.27
N ASN A 42 -7.77 -12.82 7.83
CA ASN A 42 -8.02 -11.42 7.55
C ASN A 42 -6.73 -10.72 7.15
N CYS A 43 -6.75 -10.00 6.03
CA CYS A 43 -5.70 -9.06 5.64
C CYS A 43 -5.97 -7.71 6.30
N SER A 44 -4.92 -7.09 6.82
CA SER A 44 -5.01 -5.78 7.45
C SER A 44 -4.73 -4.68 6.43
N SER A 45 -5.45 -3.57 6.53
CA SER A 45 -5.00 -2.31 5.92
C SER A 45 -3.75 -1.78 6.63
N PRO A 46 -2.81 -1.13 5.93
CA PRO A 46 -1.75 -0.35 6.58
C PRO A 46 -2.36 0.71 7.53
N GLU A 47 -1.66 1.01 8.63
CA GLU A 47 -2.10 2.08 9.55
C GLU A 47 -2.07 3.46 8.87
N TYR A 48 -1.15 3.66 7.93
CA TYR A 48 -0.98 4.90 7.19
C TYR A 48 -1.21 4.68 5.70
N MET A 49 -2.11 5.46 5.12
CA MET A 49 -2.49 5.41 3.71
C MET A 49 -2.49 6.81 3.09
N ASN A 50 -1.32 7.40 2.92
CA ASN A 50 -1.20 8.70 2.28
C ASN A 50 -1.68 8.66 0.83
N GLY A 51 -2.56 9.62 0.50
CA GLY A 51 -2.97 9.88 -0.88
C GLY A 51 -3.83 8.79 -1.51
N ILE A 52 -4.41 7.84 -0.75
CA ILE A 52 -5.37 6.86 -1.24
C ILE A 52 -6.80 7.35 -0.96
N GLN A 53 -7.59 7.58 -2.01
CA GLN A 53 -8.96 8.07 -1.93
C GLN A 53 -10.00 6.94 -1.82
N LYS A 54 -9.73 5.76 -2.42
CA LYS A 54 -10.65 4.61 -2.41
C LYS A 54 -9.90 3.29 -2.33
N GLY A 55 -10.57 2.27 -1.80
CA GLY A 55 -10.14 0.87 -1.86
C GLY A 55 -9.77 0.27 -0.53
N LEU A 56 -9.14 1.04 0.36
CA LEU A 56 -8.84 0.63 1.73
C LEU A 56 -9.34 1.68 2.72
N GLU A 57 -9.72 1.21 3.90
CA GLU A 57 -10.08 1.99 5.08
C GLU A 57 -9.04 1.68 6.15
N SER A 58 -8.43 2.71 6.75
CA SER A 58 -7.40 2.53 7.79
C SER A 58 -7.98 1.79 9.00
N GLY A 59 -7.22 0.83 9.52
CA GLY A 59 -7.61 -0.03 10.65
C GLY A 59 -8.63 -1.12 10.31
N LYS A 60 -9.06 -1.27 9.05
CA LYS A 60 -10.03 -2.28 8.65
C LYS A 60 -9.35 -3.62 8.34
N LYS A 61 -10.08 -4.69 8.66
CA LYS A 61 -9.74 -6.07 8.31
C LYS A 61 -10.57 -6.52 7.12
N TYR A 62 -9.93 -7.18 6.16
CA TYR A 62 -10.52 -7.69 4.94
C TYR A 62 -10.47 -9.20 4.96
N GLN A 63 -11.61 -9.85 4.71
CA GLN A 63 -11.69 -11.30 4.67
C GLN A 63 -10.93 -11.87 3.48
N HIS A 64 -10.54 -13.15 3.58
CA HIS A 64 -10.00 -13.91 2.46
C HIS A 64 -10.84 -13.74 1.18
N GLY A 65 -10.15 -13.56 0.06
CA GLY A 65 -10.78 -13.37 -1.25
C GLY A 65 -11.32 -11.96 -1.50
N ALA A 66 -11.34 -11.08 -0.49
CA ALA A 66 -11.75 -9.68 -0.67
C ALA A 66 -10.84 -8.99 -1.69
N VAL A 67 -11.47 -8.29 -2.63
CA VAL A 67 -10.79 -7.53 -3.67
C VAL A 67 -10.98 -6.05 -3.41
N VAL A 68 -9.87 -5.31 -3.43
CA VAL A 68 -9.83 -3.87 -3.22
C VAL A 68 -9.36 -3.16 -4.49
N ASN A 69 -10.02 -2.06 -4.84
CA ASN A 69 -9.61 -1.21 -5.95
C ASN A 69 -9.07 0.10 -5.40
N LEU A 70 -7.78 0.33 -5.61
CA LEU A 70 -7.01 1.45 -5.11
C LEU A 70 -7.10 2.62 -6.09
N GLU A 71 -7.49 3.78 -5.60
CA GLU A 71 -7.45 5.04 -6.35
C GLU A 71 -6.72 6.09 -5.51
N CYS A 72 -5.81 6.84 -6.14
CA CYS A 72 -5.10 7.92 -5.47
C CYS A 72 -5.89 9.24 -5.52
N GLU A 73 -5.65 10.09 -4.51
CA GLU A 73 -6.12 11.47 -4.49
C GLU A 73 -5.49 12.31 -5.61
N GLU A 74 -6.11 13.44 -5.92
CA GLU A 74 -5.59 14.37 -6.92
C GLU A 74 -4.17 14.85 -6.57
N GLY A 75 -3.29 14.92 -7.57
CA GLY A 75 -1.87 15.26 -7.38
C GLY A 75 -0.99 14.08 -6.97
N TYR A 76 -1.54 12.87 -6.85
CA TYR A 76 -0.78 11.64 -6.65
C TYR A 76 -0.92 10.70 -7.86
N THR A 77 0.13 9.91 -8.10
CA THR A 77 0.14 8.85 -9.11
C THR A 77 0.17 7.49 -8.42
N LEU A 78 -0.68 6.58 -8.88
CA LEU A 78 -0.69 5.20 -8.39
C LEU A 78 0.49 4.43 -8.99
N GLU A 79 1.36 3.91 -8.13
CA GLU A 79 2.47 3.05 -8.52
C GLU A 79 2.17 1.61 -8.06
N GLY A 80 2.04 0.71 -9.03
CA GLY A 80 1.68 -0.69 -8.81
C GLY A 80 0.34 -1.05 -9.46
N SER A 81 -0.31 -2.08 -8.93
CA SER A 81 -1.60 -2.54 -9.43
C SER A 81 -2.76 -1.76 -8.79
N PRO A 82 -3.74 -1.28 -9.58
CA PRO A 82 -4.93 -0.62 -9.05
C PRO A 82 -5.86 -1.60 -8.32
N GLN A 83 -5.60 -2.90 -8.36
CA GLN A 83 -6.40 -3.93 -7.70
C GLN A 83 -5.51 -4.90 -6.92
N SER A 84 -5.96 -5.30 -5.73
CA SER A 84 -5.33 -6.33 -4.92
C SER A 84 -6.36 -7.25 -4.28
N GLN A 85 -5.98 -8.51 -4.05
CA GLN A 85 -6.82 -9.51 -3.38
C GLN A 85 -6.16 -9.97 -2.08
N CYS A 86 -6.99 -10.13 -1.03
CA CYS A 86 -6.57 -10.73 0.23
C CYS A 86 -6.42 -12.26 0.08
N LEU A 87 -5.23 -12.78 0.37
CA LEU A 87 -4.90 -14.21 0.27
C LEU A 87 -4.90 -14.92 1.63
N GLU A 88 -4.75 -16.25 1.59
CA GLU A 88 -4.74 -17.13 2.77
C GLU A 88 -3.55 -16.90 3.71
N ASP A 89 -2.46 -16.31 3.21
CA ASP A 89 -1.25 -15.99 4.00
C ASP A 89 -1.36 -14.64 4.75
N HIS A 90 -2.56 -14.07 4.83
CA HIS A 90 -2.83 -12.72 5.34
C HIS A 90 -2.18 -11.59 4.51
N GLY A 91 -1.68 -11.92 3.31
CA GLY A 91 -1.04 -10.99 2.38
C GLY A 91 -1.99 -10.45 1.32
N TRP A 92 -1.60 -9.30 0.77
CA TRP A 92 -2.23 -8.69 -0.40
C TRP A 92 -1.47 -9.08 -1.65
N ASN A 93 -2.16 -9.58 -2.68
CA ASN A 93 -1.55 -9.95 -3.95
C ASN A 93 -2.34 -9.42 -5.16
N PRO A 94 -1.70 -8.66 -6.08
CA PRO A 94 -0.36 -8.08 -5.95
C PRO A 94 -0.25 -7.18 -4.70
N PRO A 95 0.96 -6.87 -4.20
CA PRO A 95 1.13 -5.98 -3.05
C PRO A 95 0.38 -4.66 -3.25
N LEU A 96 -0.14 -4.10 -2.16
CA LEU A 96 -0.88 -2.84 -2.20
C LEU A 96 -0.07 -1.75 -2.90
N ALA A 97 -0.70 -1.06 -3.87
CA ALA A 97 -0.07 0.04 -4.59
C ALA A 97 0.17 1.25 -3.67
N VAL A 98 1.16 2.06 -4.04
CA VAL A 98 1.55 3.26 -3.29
C VAL A 98 1.23 4.49 -4.12
N CYS A 99 0.67 5.51 -3.48
CA CYS A 99 0.43 6.81 -4.09
C CYS A 99 1.64 7.70 -3.91
N LYS A 100 2.29 8.10 -5.01
CA LYS A 100 3.42 9.05 -5.01
C LYS A 100 2.94 10.43 -5.41
N SER A 101 3.33 11.46 -4.66
CA SER A 101 2.99 12.84 -5.03
C SER A 101 3.70 13.22 -6.33
N GLN A 102 3.01 13.95 -7.20
CA GLN A 102 3.58 14.50 -8.42
C GLN A 102 4.36 15.82 -8.17
N VAL A 103 4.64 16.16 -6.90
CA VAL A 103 5.24 17.44 -6.52
C VAL A 103 6.78 17.43 -6.64
N GLU A 104 7.41 16.27 -6.84
CA GLU A 104 8.82 16.20 -7.17
C GLU A 104 8.97 16.13 -8.70
N LEU A 105 9.46 17.23 -9.30
CA LEU A 105 9.74 17.44 -10.73
C LEU A 105 8.58 17.98 -11.58
N SER A 106 7.99 19.10 -11.18
CA SER A 106 7.96 20.18 -12.19
C SER A 106 9.40 20.68 -12.30
N GLU A 107 10.21 20.01 -13.13
CA GLU A 107 11.43 20.63 -13.64
C GLU A 107 11.00 21.98 -14.18
N ASP A 108 11.60 23.01 -13.60
CA ASP A 108 11.32 24.41 -13.83
C ASP A 108 11.72 24.76 -15.28
N GLU A 109 10.91 24.32 -16.25
CA GLU A 109 10.85 24.81 -17.64
C GLU A 109 10.31 26.26 -17.65
N GLY A 110 10.82 27.08 -16.72
CA GLY A 110 10.44 28.47 -16.49
C GLY A 110 11.63 29.29 -15.99
N SER A 111 12.49 28.72 -15.14
CA SER A 111 13.65 29.39 -14.56
C SER A 111 14.70 29.87 -15.58
N LEU A 112 14.99 29.07 -16.62
CA LEU A 112 15.93 29.46 -17.69
C LEU A 112 15.42 30.65 -18.53
N SER A 113 14.10 30.76 -18.71
CA SER A 113 13.48 31.82 -19.52
C SER A 113 13.59 33.20 -18.87
N VAL A 114 13.36 33.28 -17.55
CA VAL A 114 13.38 34.54 -16.80
C VAL A 114 14.82 35.04 -16.64
N GLY A 115 15.77 34.14 -16.40
CA GLY A 115 17.20 34.47 -16.34
C GLY A 115 17.74 35.02 -17.66
N LEU A 116 17.37 34.41 -18.79
CA LEU A 116 17.78 34.87 -20.12
C LEU A 116 17.20 36.25 -20.45
N LEU A 117 15.92 36.48 -20.16
CA LEU A 117 15.28 37.80 -20.34
C LEU A 117 15.96 38.87 -19.49
N PHE A 118 16.33 38.55 -18.23
CA PHE A 118 17.03 39.50 -17.35
C PHE A 118 18.43 39.85 -17.87
N LEU A 119 19.19 38.86 -18.36
CA LEU A 119 20.51 39.09 -18.97
C LEU A 119 20.42 39.91 -20.26
N LEU A 120 19.43 39.65 -21.11
CA LEU A 120 19.16 40.46 -22.30
C LEU A 120 18.79 41.90 -21.92
N PHE A 121 18.03 42.09 -20.84
CA PHE A 121 17.69 43.42 -20.33
C PHE A 121 18.93 44.16 -19.82
N LEU A 122 19.79 43.51 -19.05
CA LEU A 122 21.03 44.10 -18.54
C LEU A 122 22.02 44.46 -19.66
N THR A 123 22.17 43.59 -20.66
CA THR A 123 23.02 43.87 -21.83
C THR A 123 22.46 45.02 -22.66
N ALA A 124 21.14 45.11 -22.86
CA ALA A 124 20.52 46.25 -23.52
C ALA A 124 20.71 47.57 -22.73
N VAL A 125 20.55 47.55 -21.41
CA VAL A 125 20.75 48.73 -20.55
C VAL A 125 22.20 49.20 -20.58
N THR A 126 23.17 48.28 -20.46
CA THR A 126 24.59 48.62 -20.54
C THR A 126 24.94 49.20 -21.92
N LEU A 127 24.47 48.58 -23.01
CA LEU A 127 24.63 49.09 -24.37
C LEU A 127 23.91 50.42 -24.64
N TYR A 128 22.87 50.76 -23.88
CA TYR A 128 22.19 52.06 -23.97
C TYR A 128 22.87 53.15 -23.13
N LEU A 129 23.49 52.78 -22.01
CA LEU A 129 24.22 53.71 -21.14
C LEU A 129 25.63 54.03 -21.66
N ILE A 130 26.30 53.08 -22.34
CA ILE A 130 27.61 53.30 -22.98
C ILE A 130 27.59 54.44 -24.03
N PRO A 131 26.64 54.53 -24.99
CA PRO A 131 26.57 55.61 -25.95
C PRO A 131 26.20 56.96 -25.31
N LYS A 132 25.51 56.94 -24.15
CA LYS A 132 25.19 58.16 -23.39
C LYS A 132 26.43 58.77 -22.72
N HIS A 133 27.42 57.95 -22.34
CA HIS A 133 28.67 58.43 -21.73
C HIS A 133 29.77 58.81 -22.73
N ARG A 134 29.66 58.45 -24.01
CA ARG A 134 30.68 58.76 -25.04
C ARG A 134 30.37 60.00 -25.90
N LYS A 135 29.28 60.73 -25.59
CA LYS A 135 28.93 62.03 -26.19
C LYS A 135 28.84 63.15 -25.14
N ARG A 136 29.88 63.28 -24.30
CA ARG A 136 30.22 64.54 -23.64
C ARG A 136 31.68 64.84 -23.88
#